data_AF-A0A0L0VC05-F1
#
_entry.id   AF-A0A0L0VC05-F1
#
_cell.length_a   1.000
_cell.length_b   1.000
_cell.length_c   1.000
_cell.angle_alpha   90.00
_cell.angle_beta   90.00
_cell.angle_gamma   90.00
#
_symmetry.space_group_name_H-M   'P 1'
#
loop_
_entity.id
_entity.type
_entity.pdbx_description
1 polymer ?
#
loop_
_entity_poly.entity_id
_entity_poly.type
_entity_poly.pdbx_seq_one_letter_code
_entity_poly.pdbx_strand_id
1 'polypeptide(L)'
;MVRTSQRQQLIAALEKSIESELVAKALKPALECDEGSSSASLDTDARDDREEDEEMALLDLEVKAKALLVIQAERYLGPRMRLEQPPDAHEFVLNRMTDGKFKQFFRMSRTSFFQLCKQVEDDPVFHNNSNRPQRPVIEQMMVTLHRLGTFGNGVSVGMVGHQFRIADGHMAKCSGSQ
;
A
#
# COMPACT_ATOMS: atom_id res chain seq x y z
N MET A 1 4.15 -9.78 15.33
CA MET A 1 5.12 -9.82 14.20
C MET A 1 4.69 -8.78 13.18
N VAL A 2 5.38 -7.64 13.08
CA VAL A 2 5.01 -6.56 12.16
C VAL A 2 5.41 -7.00 10.74
N ARG A 3 4.42 -7.22 9.87
CA ARG A 3 4.67 -7.48 8.46
C ARG A 3 5.06 -6.16 7.80
N THR A 4 6.35 -5.91 7.65
CA THR A 4 6.84 -4.76 6.86
C THR A 4 6.61 -5.02 5.38
N SER A 5 6.19 -4.01 4.63
CA SER A 5 5.99 -4.14 3.18
C SER A 5 7.32 -4.34 2.47
N GLN A 6 7.32 -5.01 1.31
CA GLN A 6 8.52 -5.17 0.47
C GLN A 6 9.19 -3.82 0.17
N ARG A 7 8.40 -2.77 -0.05
CA ARG A 7 8.89 -1.39 -0.22
C ARG A 7 9.68 -0.93 1.00
N GLN A 8 9.13 -1.11 2.20
CA GLN A 8 9.79 -0.69 3.44
C GLN A 8 11.08 -1.48 3.69
N GLN A 9 11.10 -2.77 3.33
CA GLN A 9 12.29 -3.61 3.41
C GLN A 9 13.38 -3.12 2.44
N LEU A 10 13.02 -2.78 1.20
CA LEU A 10 13.97 -2.22 0.22
C LEU A 10 14.53 -0.86 0.65
N ILE A 11 13.69 0.03 1.18
CA ILE A 11 14.15 1.33 1.71
C ILE A 11 15.17 1.11 2.82
N ALA A 12 14.82 0.31 3.83
CA ALA A 12 15.72 0.04 4.95
C ALA A 12 17.02 -0.66 4.52
N ALA A 13 16.96 -1.55 3.52
CA ALA A 13 18.14 -2.21 2.98
C ALA A 13 19.06 -1.24 2.23
N LEU A 14 18.51 -0.35 1.40
CA LEU A 14 19.27 0.66 0.67
C LEU A 14 19.89 1.69 1.62
N GLU A 15 19.13 2.20 2.59
CA GLU A 15 19.63 3.12 3.62
C GLU A 15 20.82 2.51 4.36
N LYS A 16 20.67 1.27 4.84
CA LYS A 16 21.74 0.56 5.55
C LYS A 16 22.97 0.29 4.67
N SER A 17 22.79 -0.06 3.39
CA SER A 17 23.90 -0.28 2.46
C SER A 17 24.70 1.01 2.25
N ILE A 18 23.99 2.11 1.93
CA ILE A 18 24.58 3.44 1.70
C ILE A 18 25.36 3.90 2.95
N GLU A 19 24.76 3.78 4.14
CA GLU A 19 25.43 4.10 5.40
C GLU A 19 26.71 3.28 5.59
N SER A 20 26.65 1.96 5.34
CA SER A 20 27.82 1.09 5.52
C SER A 20 28.97 1.41 4.57
N GLU A 21 28.66 1.77 3.31
CA GLU A 21 29.66 2.15 2.30
C GLU A 21 30.28 3.50 2.61
N LEU A 22 29.48 4.48 3.04
CA LEU A 22 29.98 5.78 3.47
C LEU A 22 30.90 5.66 4.69
N VAL A 23 30.54 4.83 5.67
CA VAL A 23 31.38 4.55 6.85
C VAL A 23 32.69 3.85 6.44
N ALA A 24 32.63 2.84 5.57
CA ALA A 24 33.82 2.17 5.07
C ALA A 24 34.77 3.14 4.33
N LYS A 25 34.22 4.01 3.48
CA LYS A 25 35.00 5.02 2.76
C LYS A 25 35.61 6.06 3.69
N ALA A 26 34.90 6.47 4.74
CA ALA A 26 35.42 7.40 5.74
C ALA A 26 36.55 6.80 6.61
N LEU A 27 36.55 5.47 6.82
CA LEU A 27 37.56 4.76 7.59
C LEU A 27 38.81 4.40 6.77
N LYS A 28 38.71 4.31 5.44
CA LYS A 28 39.83 4.00 4.53
C LYS A 28 41.09 4.86 4.75
N PRO A 29 41.02 6.22 4.82
CA PRO A 29 42.21 7.04 5.06
C PRO A 29 42.81 6.91 6.47
N ALA A 30 42.06 6.40 7.46
CA ALA A 30 42.57 6.18 8.82
C ALA A 30 43.38 4.89 8.95
N LEU A 31 43.26 3.97 7.99
CA LEU A 31 43.99 2.70 7.95
C LEU A 31 45.21 2.74 7.01
N GLU A 32 45.33 3.75 6.15
CA GLU A 32 46.51 3.99 5.28
C GLU A 32 47.67 4.68 6.02
N CYS A 33 47.69 4.61 7.36
CA CYS A 33 48.84 5.01 8.16
C CYS A 33 49.88 3.89 8.17
N ASP A 34 50.97 4.11 7.43
CA ASP A 34 52.26 3.41 7.44
C ASP A 34 52.53 2.43 6.28
N GLU A 35 52.86 2.98 5.11
CA GLU A 35 53.92 2.42 4.27
C GLU A 35 54.98 3.51 4.09
N GLY A 36 55.89 3.55 5.05
CA GLY A 36 57.08 4.38 5.00
C GLY A 36 57.86 4.14 3.71
N SER A 37 58.05 5.21 2.96
CA SER A 37 59.14 5.47 2.01
C SER A 37 60.12 4.31 1.76
N SER A 38 59.96 3.61 0.65
CA SER A 38 61.10 3.01 -0.05
C SER A 38 61.00 3.29 -1.55
N SER A 39 62.05 3.91 -2.08
CA SER A 39 62.18 4.28 -3.47
C SER A 39 62.41 3.05 -4.35
N ALA A 40 61.53 2.78 -5.32
CA ALA A 40 61.90 2.06 -6.54
C ALA A 40 60.85 2.29 -7.65
N SER A 41 61.36 2.68 -8.82
CA SER A 41 60.80 2.65 -10.19
C SER A 41 59.28 2.64 -10.39
N LEU A 42 58.83 3.67 -11.12
CA LEU A 42 57.53 3.83 -11.75
C LEU A 42 57.08 2.56 -12.49
N ASP A 43 56.08 1.88 -11.96
CA ASP A 43 55.17 1.04 -12.71
C ASP A 43 53.85 1.81 -12.79
N THR A 44 53.53 2.30 -13.98
CA THR A 44 52.44 3.27 -14.18
C THR A 44 51.08 2.57 -14.28
N ASP A 45 51.07 1.23 -14.38
CA ASP A 45 49.86 0.43 -14.53
C ASP A 45 49.10 0.21 -13.21
N ALA A 46 49.78 0.18 -12.05
CA ALA A 46 49.11 -0.10 -10.75
C ALA A 46 48.45 1.12 -10.07
N ARG A 47 48.62 2.32 -10.63
CA ARG A 47 47.91 3.53 -10.17
C ARG A 47 46.54 3.67 -10.83
N ASP A 48 46.42 3.17 -12.06
CA ASP A 48 45.20 3.19 -12.87
C ASP A 48 44.11 2.31 -12.23
N ASP A 49 44.45 1.08 -11.85
CA ASP A 49 43.52 0.10 -11.26
C ASP A 49 42.80 0.60 -9.99
N ARG A 50 43.50 1.37 -9.11
CA ARG A 50 42.91 1.87 -7.86
C ARG A 50 41.94 3.02 -8.07
N GLU A 51 42.19 3.86 -9.09
CA GLU A 51 41.30 4.98 -9.42
C GLU A 51 40.02 4.44 -10.09
N GLU A 52 40.13 3.42 -10.95
CA GLU A 52 38.99 2.72 -11.55
C GLU A 52 38.06 2.06 -10.52
N ASP A 53 38.63 1.39 -9.50
CA ASP A 53 37.88 0.78 -8.40
C ASP A 53 37.09 1.82 -7.57
N GLU A 54 37.69 2.99 -7.34
CA GLU A 54 37.04 4.08 -6.60
C GLU A 54 35.93 4.76 -7.40
N GLU A 55 36.13 4.91 -8.71
CA GLU A 55 35.12 5.42 -9.63
C GLU A 55 33.93 4.44 -9.71
N MET A 56 34.19 3.14 -9.80
CA MET A 56 33.15 2.12 -9.80
C MET A 56 32.34 2.10 -8.50
N ALA A 57 32.98 2.27 -7.34
CA ALA A 57 32.30 2.37 -6.06
C ALA A 57 31.43 3.64 -5.94
N LEU A 58 31.88 4.76 -6.50
CA LEU A 58 31.09 6.00 -6.54
C LEU A 58 29.85 5.86 -7.44
N LEU A 59 29.98 5.17 -8.57
CA LEU A 59 28.85 4.88 -9.46
C LEU A 59 27.83 3.97 -8.78
N ASP A 60 28.25 2.93 -8.07
CA ASP A 60 27.35 2.03 -7.34
C ASP A 60 26.59 2.78 -6.22
N LEU A 61 27.28 3.64 -5.47
CA LEU A 61 26.65 4.50 -4.46
C LEU A 61 25.62 5.46 -5.09
N GLU A 62 25.93 6.04 -6.26
CA GLU A 62 25.01 6.90 -6.99
C GLU A 62 23.76 6.13 -7.46
N VAL A 63 23.94 4.90 -7.97
CA VAL A 63 22.84 4.03 -8.38
C VAL A 63 21.93 3.69 -7.19
N LYS A 64 22.51 3.35 -6.03
CA LYS A 64 21.75 3.07 -4.80
C LYS A 64 20.98 4.30 -4.31
N ALA A 65 21.60 5.48 -4.32
CA ALA A 65 20.95 6.72 -3.93
C ALA A 65 19.78 7.08 -4.87
N LYS A 66 19.97 6.94 -6.19
CA LYS A 66 18.90 7.14 -7.19
C LYS A 66 17.75 6.15 -6.99
N ALA A 67 18.05 4.88 -6.76
CA ALA A 67 17.03 3.86 -6.49
C ALA A 67 16.21 4.19 -5.23
N LEU A 68 16.88 4.64 -4.16
CA LEU A 68 16.22 5.06 -2.91
C LEU A 68 15.27 6.24 -3.15
N LEU A 69 15.71 7.27 -3.90
CA LEU A 69 14.86 8.42 -4.24
C LEU A 69 13.61 8.01 -5.03
N VAL A 70 13.75 7.13 -6.03
CA VAL A 70 12.60 6.64 -6.82
C VAL A 70 11.62 5.87 -5.93
N ILE A 71 12.11 4.97 -5.08
CA ILE A 71 11.26 4.16 -4.19
C ILE A 71 10.60 5.03 -3.12
N GLN A 72 11.27 6.08 -2.63
CA GLN A 72 10.69 7.01 -1.67
C GLN A 72 9.62 7.91 -2.30
N ALA A 73 9.82 8.36 -3.54
CA ALA A 73 8.87 9.18 -4.28
C ALA A 73 7.56 8.43 -4.59
N GLU A 74 7.65 7.14 -4.91
CA GLU A 74 6.49 6.33 -5.26
C GLU A 74 5.93 5.55 -4.06
N ARG A 75 4.60 5.49 -3.96
CA ARG A 75 3.93 4.71 -2.90
C ARG A 75 4.07 3.20 -3.11
N TYR A 76 4.19 2.76 -4.36
CA TYR A 76 4.20 1.36 -4.75
C TYR A 76 5.41 1.08 -5.64
N LEU A 77 5.99 -0.12 -5.52
CA LEU A 77 7.15 -0.55 -6.32
C LEU A 77 6.81 -0.83 -7.79
N GLY A 78 5.54 -0.79 -8.17
CA GLY A 78 5.11 -1.04 -9.54
C GLY A 78 3.63 -0.71 -9.75
N PRO A 79 3.16 -0.82 -11.00
CA PRO A 79 1.78 -0.54 -11.36
C PRO A 79 0.79 -1.37 -10.53
N ARG A 80 -0.28 -0.73 -10.05
CA ARG A 80 -1.36 -1.42 -9.35
C ARG A 80 -2.22 -2.17 -10.37
N MET A 81 -2.20 -3.49 -10.32
CA MET A 81 -3.15 -4.31 -11.08
C MET A 81 -4.57 -4.06 -10.56
N ARG A 82 -5.48 -3.67 -11.46
CA ARG A 82 -6.90 -3.63 -11.14
C ARG A 82 -7.43 -5.06 -11.22
N LEU A 83 -7.94 -5.57 -10.11
CA LEU A 83 -8.67 -6.82 -10.12
C LEU A 83 -10.03 -6.59 -10.78
N GLU A 84 -10.46 -7.56 -11.58
CA GLU A 84 -11.81 -7.57 -12.14
C GLU A 84 -12.84 -7.60 -11.01
N GLN A 85 -13.86 -6.76 -11.12
CA GLN A 85 -14.96 -6.74 -10.17
C GLN A 85 -16.08 -7.63 -10.67
N PRO A 86 -16.81 -8.31 -9.76
CA PRO A 86 -17.96 -9.10 -10.17
C PRO A 86 -19.05 -8.22 -10.81
N PRO A 87 -20.01 -8.82 -11.53
CA PRO A 87 -21.15 -8.11 -12.09
C PRO A 87 -21.95 -7.35 -11.03
N ASP A 88 -22.62 -6.28 -11.45
CA ASP A 88 -23.48 -5.50 -10.56
C ASP A 88 -24.70 -6.31 -10.11
N ALA A 89 -24.79 -6.56 -8.81
CA ALA A 89 -25.92 -7.27 -8.20
C ALA A 89 -26.93 -6.31 -7.54
N HIS A 90 -26.68 -4.99 -7.52
CA HIS A 90 -27.47 -4.04 -6.73
C HIS A 90 -28.94 -4.01 -7.17
N GLU A 91 -29.20 -3.95 -8.48
CA GLU A 91 -30.56 -3.97 -9.02
C GLU A 91 -31.32 -5.23 -8.61
N PHE A 92 -30.67 -6.40 -8.71
CA PHE A 92 -31.27 -7.66 -8.32
C PHE A 92 -31.58 -7.68 -6.82
N VAL A 93 -30.61 -7.32 -5.98
CA VAL A 93 -30.74 -7.35 -4.52
C VAL A 93 -31.82 -6.38 -4.04
N LEU A 94 -31.85 -5.16 -4.59
CA LEU A 94 -32.79 -4.12 -4.17
C LEU A 94 -34.20 -4.36 -4.71
N ASN A 95 -34.36 -4.76 -5.98
CA ASN A 95 -35.64 -4.71 -6.66
C ASN A 95 -36.23 -6.08 -7.02
N ARG A 96 -35.41 -7.12 -7.21
CA ARG A 96 -35.86 -8.42 -7.74
C ARG A 96 -35.84 -9.55 -6.72
N MET A 97 -34.99 -9.46 -5.70
CA MET A 97 -34.89 -10.46 -4.65
C MET A 97 -36.22 -10.59 -3.89
N THR A 98 -36.58 -11.78 -3.42
CA THR A 98 -37.81 -11.94 -2.63
C THR A 98 -37.66 -11.32 -1.24
N ASP A 99 -38.75 -10.85 -0.64
CA ASP A 99 -38.70 -10.16 0.67
C ASP A 99 -38.15 -11.04 1.79
N GLY A 100 -38.45 -12.34 1.76
CA GLY A 100 -37.91 -13.31 2.72
C GLY A 100 -36.38 -13.40 2.63
N LYS A 101 -35.84 -13.44 1.40
CA LYS A 101 -34.39 -13.44 1.17
C LYS A 101 -33.76 -12.09 1.52
N PHE A 102 -34.42 -10.98 1.18
CA PHE A 102 -33.98 -9.64 1.57
C PHE A 102 -33.86 -9.51 3.10
N LYS A 103 -34.90 -9.94 3.82
CA LYS A 103 -34.91 -9.94 5.28
C LYS A 103 -33.85 -10.88 5.87
N GLN A 104 -33.59 -12.03 5.25
CA GLN A 104 -32.51 -12.91 5.68
C GLN A 104 -31.13 -12.25 5.47
N PHE A 105 -30.96 -11.57 4.34
CA PHE A 105 -29.68 -10.99 3.91
C PHE A 105 -29.31 -9.73 4.69
N PHE A 106 -30.27 -8.83 4.94
CA PHE A 106 -30.04 -7.55 5.64
C PHE A 106 -30.59 -7.52 7.06
N ARG A 107 -31.22 -8.60 7.53
CA ARG A 107 -31.92 -8.67 8.83
C ARG A 107 -33.04 -7.65 9.00
N MET A 108 -33.50 -7.04 7.90
CA MET A 108 -34.49 -5.96 7.86
C MET A 108 -35.40 -6.12 6.64
N SER A 109 -36.66 -5.70 6.72
CA SER A 109 -37.55 -5.68 5.55
C SER A 109 -37.09 -4.63 4.54
N ARG A 110 -37.42 -4.81 3.25
CA ARG A 110 -37.10 -3.85 2.20
C ARG A 110 -37.69 -2.46 2.47
N THR A 111 -38.93 -2.41 2.94
CA THR A 111 -39.61 -1.15 3.27
C THR A 111 -38.91 -0.40 4.39
N SER A 112 -38.57 -1.08 5.49
CA SER A 112 -37.83 -0.46 6.59
C SER A 112 -36.42 -0.04 6.18
N PHE A 113 -35.78 -0.82 5.31
CA PHE A 113 -34.46 -0.49 4.77
C PHE A 113 -34.48 0.86 4.01
N PHE A 114 -35.42 1.05 3.09
CA PHE A 114 -35.52 2.32 2.35
C PHE A 114 -35.94 3.49 3.25
N GLN A 115 -36.82 3.24 4.22
CA GLN A 115 -37.18 4.26 5.22
C GLN A 115 -35.95 4.70 6.03
N LEU A 116 -35.12 3.74 6.47
CA LEU A 116 -33.89 4.02 7.18
C LEU A 116 -32.92 4.82 6.30
N CYS A 117 -32.69 4.40 5.05
CA CYS A 117 -31.82 5.13 4.12
C CYS A 117 -32.26 6.58 3.94
N LYS A 118 -33.57 6.82 3.81
CA LYS A 118 -34.13 8.18 3.70
C LYS A 118 -33.94 9.01 4.98
N GLN A 119 -34.00 8.38 6.14
CA GLN A 119 -33.80 9.09 7.42
C GLN A 119 -32.36 9.53 7.64
N VAL A 120 -31.39 8.77 7.13
CA VAL A 120 -29.96 9.07 7.29
C VAL A 120 -29.34 9.69 6.04
N GLU A 121 -30.15 10.02 5.03
CA GLU A 121 -29.68 10.47 3.71
C GLU A 121 -28.82 11.72 3.80
N ASP A 122 -29.18 12.67 4.67
CA ASP A 122 -28.50 13.96 4.84
C ASP A 122 -27.47 13.96 5.98
N ASP A 123 -27.25 12.84 6.65
CA ASP A 123 -26.32 12.78 7.78
C ASP A 123 -24.85 12.91 7.30
N PRO A 124 -24.07 13.84 7.86
CA PRO A 124 -22.71 14.12 7.41
C PRO A 124 -21.76 12.92 7.53
N VAL A 125 -22.07 11.90 8.33
CA VAL A 125 -21.26 10.68 8.43
C VAL A 125 -21.25 9.91 7.10
N PHE A 126 -22.32 9.98 6.31
CA PHE A 126 -22.42 9.30 5.01
C PHE A 126 -21.93 10.13 3.83
N HIS A 127 -21.49 11.37 4.08
CA HIS A 127 -20.94 12.26 3.08
C HIS A 127 -19.48 12.59 3.38
N ASN A 128 -18.69 12.77 2.32
CA ASN A 128 -17.36 13.35 2.47
C ASN A 128 -17.19 14.52 1.51
N ASN A 129 -16.42 15.52 1.95
CA ASN A 129 -16.00 16.65 1.10
C ASN A 129 -14.64 16.37 0.44
N SER A 130 -14.40 15.12 0.00
CA SER A 130 -13.14 14.71 -0.60
C SER A 130 -13.22 14.66 -2.12
N ASN A 131 -12.06 14.77 -2.78
CA ASN A 131 -11.90 14.50 -4.21
C ASN A 131 -12.30 13.07 -4.63
N ARG A 132 -12.54 12.18 -3.65
CA ARG A 132 -13.10 10.84 -3.86
C ARG A 132 -14.40 10.72 -3.06
N PRO A 133 -15.56 10.95 -3.70
CA PRO A 133 -16.84 10.91 -3.01
C PRO A 133 -17.08 9.53 -2.39
N GLN A 134 -17.74 9.50 -1.25
CA GLN A 134 -18.28 8.27 -0.69
C GLN A 134 -19.39 7.72 -1.61
N ARG A 135 -19.68 6.43 -1.44
CA ARG A 135 -20.77 5.78 -2.19
C ARG A 135 -22.13 6.28 -1.74
N PRO A 136 -23.20 6.11 -2.54
CA PRO A 136 -24.55 6.46 -2.11
C PRO A 136 -24.92 5.80 -0.79
N VAL A 137 -25.71 6.48 0.04
CA VAL A 137 -26.15 6.03 1.37
C VAL A 137 -26.74 4.63 1.32
N ILE A 138 -27.56 4.32 0.31
CA ILE A 138 -28.15 2.99 0.10
C ILE A 138 -27.07 1.90 0.04
N GLU A 139 -26.00 2.09 -0.72
CA GLU A 139 -24.92 1.11 -0.83
C GLU A 139 -24.13 0.98 0.47
N GLN A 140 -23.87 2.10 1.15
CA GLN A 140 -23.22 2.08 2.47
C GLN A 140 -24.07 1.29 3.48
N MET A 141 -25.39 1.49 3.47
CA MET A 141 -26.33 0.79 4.34
C MET A 141 -26.46 -0.70 3.98
N MET A 142 -26.42 -1.07 2.70
CA MET A 142 -26.37 -2.47 2.28
C MET A 142 -25.16 -3.19 2.89
N VAL A 143 -23.97 -2.59 2.77
CA VAL A 143 -22.73 -3.14 3.31
C VAL A 143 -22.79 -3.26 4.84
N THR A 144 -23.24 -2.20 5.51
CA THR A 144 -23.32 -2.14 6.97
C THR A 144 -24.28 -3.19 7.53
N LEU A 145 -25.51 -3.26 7.00
CA LEU A 145 -26.50 -4.22 7.49
C LEU A 145 -26.13 -5.66 7.15
N HIS A 146 -25.56 -5.91 5.96
CA HIS A 146 -25.06 -7.23 5.61
C HIS A 146 -23.92 -7.67 6.55
N ARG A 147 -22.99 -6.77 6.89
CA ARG A 147 -21.91 -7.05 7.84
C ARG A 147 -22.45 -7.35 9.24
N LEU A 148 -23.37 -6.53 9.74
CA LEU A 148 -23.99 -6.73 11.06
C LEU A 148 -24.86 -7.99 11.12
N GLY A 149 -25.44 -8.41 10.00
CA GLY A 149 -26.29 -9.59 9.89
C GLY A 149 -25.55 -10.91 9.64
N THR A 150 -24.24 -10.85 9.39
CA THR A 150 -23.38 -11.98 9.03
C THR A 150 -22.34 -12.21 10.12
N PHE A 151 -21.88 -13.45 10.29
CA PHE A 151 -20.85 -13.79 11.29
C PHE A 151 -19.78 -14.72 10.68
N GLY A 152 -18.62 -14.79 11.33
CA GLY A 152 -17.49 -15.62 10.88
C GLY A 152 -16.84 -15.11 9.58
N ASN A 153 -16.39 -16.05 8.74
CA ASN A 153 -15.65 -15.74 7.50
C ASN A 153 -16.44 -14.90 6.48
N GLY A 154 -17.78 -14.91 6.56
CA GLY A 154 -18.66 -14.12 5.69
C GLY A 154 -18.58 -12.61 5.91
N VAL A 155 -18.02 -12.15 7.03
CA VAL A 155 -17.81 -10.71 7.33
C VAL A 155 -16.41 -10.25 6.91
N SER A 156 -15.57 -11.15 6.40
CA SER A 156 -14.23 -10.77 5.97
C SER A 156 -14.30 -9.64 4.94
N VAL A 157 -13.35 -8.70 5.07
CA VAL A 157 -13.20 -7.53 4.18
C VAL A 157 -13.30 -8.01 2.73
N GLY A 158 -12.42 -8.92 2.30
CA GLY A 158 -12.45 -9.43 0.91
C GLY A 158 -13.81 -9.97 0.45
N MET A 159 -14.56 -10.73 1.28
CA MET A 159 -15.86 -11.27 0.85
C MET A 159 -16.93 -10.23 0.73
N VAL A 160 -17.02 -9.32 1.70
CA VAL A 160 -17.98 -8.21 1.62
C VAL A 160 -17.64 -7.28 0.46
N GLY A 161 -16.34 -7.04 0.23
CA GLY A 161 -15.86 -6.21 -0.88
C GLY A 161 -16.20 -6.82 -2.23
N HIS A 162 -15.99 -8.13 -2.37
CA HIS A 162 -16.39 -8.85 -3.57
C HIS A 162 -17.91 -8.76 -3.78
N GLN A 163 -18.72 -9.05 -2.76
CA GLN A 163 -20.18 -9.05 -2.85
C GLN A 163 -20.78 -7.70 -3.28
N PHE A 164 -20.24 -6.57 -2.80
CA PHE A 164 -20.74 -5.22 -3.08
C PHE A 164 -19.85 -4.42 -4.05
N ARG A 165 -18.90 -5.10 -4.71
CA ARG A 165 -17.94 -4.49 -5.66
C ARG A 165 -17.13 -3.33 -5.06
N ILE A 166 -16.75 -3.43 -3.80
CA ILE A 166 -15.96 -2.43 -3.07
C ILE A 166 -14.52 -2.93 -2.96
N ALA A 167 -13.58 -2.11 -3.41
CA ALA A 167 -12.16 -2.39 -3.23
C ALA A 167 -11.80 -2.41 -1.73
N ASP A 168 -10.92 -3.32 -1.32
CA ASP A 168 -10.58 -3.54 0.10
C ASP A 168 -10.22 -2.25 0.86
N GLY A 169 -9.44 -1.37 0.23
CA GLY A 169 -9.04 -0.09 0.82
C GLY A 169 -10.17 0.93 1.02
N HIS A 170 -11.35 0.73 0.41
CA HIS A 170 -12.52 1.58 0.60
C HIS A 170 -13.47 1.06 1.67
N MET A 171 -13.44 -0.25 1.99
CA MET A 171 -14.38 -0.78 2.99
C MET A 171 -14.15 -0.28 4.41
N ALA A 172 -12.90 0.05 4.78
CA ALA A 172 -12.63 0.68 6.07
C ALA A 172 -13.43 1.99 6.23
N LYS A 173 -13.65 2.73 5.14
CA LYS A 173 -14.43 3.97 5.14
C LYS A 173 -15.93 3.74 5.21
N CYS A 174 -16.43 2.64 4.67
CA CYS A 174 -17.86 2.30 4.73
C CYS A 174 -18.28 1.69 6.07
N SER A 175 -17.35 1.16 6.87
CA SER A 175 -17.66 0.46 8.12
C SER A 175 -17.36 1.24 9.40
N GLY A 176 -16.98 2.52 9.32
CA GLY A 176 -16.75 3.37 10.50
C GLY A 176 -15.60 2.92 11.43
N SER A 177 -14.81 1.92 11.06
CA SER A 177 -13.60 1.56 11.81
C SER A 177 -12.46 2.47 11.36
N GLN A 178 -12.23 3.53 12.12
CA GLN A 178 -10.92 4.18 12.20
C GLN A 178 -9.96 3.30 13.02
#